data_AF-A0A2A2LZZ3-F1
#
_entry.id   AF-A0A2A2LZZ3-F1
#
_cell.length_a   1.000
_cell.length_b   1.000
_cell.length_c   1.000
_cell.angle_alpha   90.00
_cell.angle_beta   90.00
_cell.angle_gamma   90.00
#
_symmetry.space_group_name_H-M   'P 1'
#
loop_
_entity.id
_entity.type
_entity.pdbx_description
1 polymer ?
#
loop_
_entity_poly.entity_id
_entity_poly.type
_entity_poly.pdbx_seq_one_letter_code
_entity_poly.pdbx_strand_id
1 'polypeptide(L)'
;MISYASTVDRNYKRFASAHANCDNVAYLHHPSGVTVLVLNQPLTSRVVNVDFGGSRKGGVDRADTKVSGRGKKGGLYLQPGTRVCTIECEDGTSVVVRAGVQGSLVEVNDRLFDNPDLVRTSPENLGYICVIMYGAQHRLPNGGFGKEFPKKYVQIQMDE
;
A
#
# COMPACT_ATOMS: atom_id res chain seq x y z
N MET A 1 16.96 -2.72 27.03
CA MET A 1 17.46 -2.32 25.68
C MET A 1 16.24 -2.12 24.78
N ILE A 2 16.17 -1.03 24.00
CA ILE A 2 15.06 -0.83 23.05
C ILE A 2 15.30 -1.72 21.83
N SER A 3 14.38 -2.66 21.55
CA SER A 3 14.40 -3.50 20.35
C SER A 3 13.26 -3.13 19.41
N TYR A 4 13.48 -3.39 18.11
CA TYR A 4 12.41 -3.37 17.11
C TYR A 4 11.54 -4.63 17.28
N ALA A 5 10.23 -4.50 17.05
CA ALA A 5 9.32 -5.64 17.14
C ALA A 5 9.57 -6.68 16.02
N SER A 6 10.06 -6.24 14.86
CA SER A 6 10.41 -7.11 13.72
C SER A 6 11.47 -6.50 12.80
N THR A 7 11.98 -7.28 11.85
CA THR A 7 12.82 -6.77 10.75
C THR A 7 12.08 -5.75 9.89
N VAL A 8 10.75 -5.88 9.76
CA VAL A 8 9.91 -4.91 9.05
C VAL A 8 9.94 -3.59 9.80
N ASP A 9 9.72 -3.57 11.12
CA ASP A 9 9.75 -2.35 11.93
C ASP A 9 11.13 -1.67 11.98
N ARG A 10 12.19 -2.48 11.80
CA ARG A 10 13.56 -1.96 11.69
C ARG A 10 13.80 -1.24 10.36
N ASN A 11 13.38 -1.86 9.25
CA ASN A 11 13.80 -1.48 7.90
C ASN A 11 12.77 -0.67 7.12
N TYR A 12 11.48 -0.82 7.43
CA TYR A 12 10.40 -0.05 6.83
C TYR A 12 10.01 1.09 7.75
N LYS A 13 9.82 2.27 7.16
CA LYS A 13 9.28 3.44 7.82
C LYS A 13 7.84 3.65 7.37
N ARG A 14 6.96 4.03 8.29
CA ARG A 14 5.55 4.28 7.99
C ARG A 14 5.31 5.78 7.80
N PHE A 15 4.66 6.17 6.70
CA PHE A 15 4.35 7.57 6.39
C PHE A 15 2.86 7.77 6.15
N ALA A 16 2.36 8.94 6.55
CA ALA A 16 1.04 9.42 6.15
C ALA A 16 1.08 9.94 4.71
N SER A 17 -0.09 10.03 4.07
CA SER A 17 -0.23 10.78 2.82
C SER A 17 -0.30 12.28 3.04
N ALA A 18 0.44 13.02 2.23
CA ALA A 18 0.38 14.47 2.09
C ALA A 18 -0.59 14.91 0.99
N HIS A 19 -1.07 13.99 0.15
CA HIS A 19 -2.01 14.31 -0.90
C HIS A 19 -3.42 14.48 -0.34
N ALA A 20 -4.13 15.52 -0.79
CA ALA A 20 -5.51 15.74 -0.41
C ALA A 20 -6.39 14.51 -0.74
N ASN A 21 -7.35 14.22 0.15
CA ASN A 21 -8.28 13.09 0.00
C ASN A 21 -7.61 11.70 -0.08
N CYS A 22 -6.43 11.54 0.54
CA CYS A 22 -5.71 10.28 0.65
C CYS A 22 -5.30 9.98 2.12
N ASP A 23 -6.04 10.51 3.09
CA ASP A 23 -5.84 10.28 4.52
C ASP A 23 -6.16 8.85 4.95
N ASN A 24 -6.95 8.13 4.14
CA ASN A 24 -7.26 6.72 4.28
C ASN A 24 -6.11 5.76 3.96
N VAL A 25 -4.96 6.24 3.44
CA VAL A 25 -3.80 5.40 3.12
C VAL A 25 -2.54 5.79 3.88
N ALA A 26 -1.67 4.80 4.07
CA ALA A 26 -0.32 4.97 4.59
C ALA A 26 0.68 4.21 3.70
N TYR A 27 1.96 4.56 3.85
CA TYR A 27 3.04 3.98 3.07
C TYR A 27 4.05 3.33 4.01
N LEU A 28 4.31 2.03 3.81
CA LEU A 28 5.46 1.36 4.40
C LEU A 28 6.60 1.44 3.39
N HIS A 29 7.61 2.24 3.70
CA HIS A 29 8.68 2.54 2.77
C HIS A 29 10.01 1.97 3.25
N HIS A 30 10.65 1.19 2.37
CA HIS A 30 12.00 0.68 2.56
C HIS A 30 13.03 1.54 1.82
N PRO A 31 14.24 1.75 2.36
CA PRO A 31 15.31 2.52 1.70
C PRO A 31 15.69 2.05 0.29
N SER A 32 15.37 0.80 -0.08
CA SER A 32 15.55 0.30 -1.45
C SER A 32 14.60 0.94 -2.48
N GLY A 33 13.65 1.78 -2.07
CA GLY A 33 12.65 2.36 -2.97
C GLY A 33 11.38 1.52 -3.11
N VAL A 34 11.29 0.38 -2.42
CA VAL A 34 10.06 -0.41 -2.34
C VAL A 34 9.12 0.26 -1.34
N THR A 35 7.92 0.57 -1.80
CA THR A 35 6.86 1.15 -0.98
C THR A 35 5.62 0.28 -1.05
N VAL A 36 5.08 -0.09 0.10
CA VAL A 36 3.82 -0.82 0.22
C VAL A 36 2.73 0.18 0.59
N LEU A 37 1.67 0.24 -0.21
CA LEU A 37 0.47 1.02 0.07
C LEU A 37 -0.49 0.17 0.92
N VAL A 38 -0.94 0.74 2.04
CA VAL A 38 -1.83 0.07 3.00
C VAL A 38 -2.94 1.02 3.44
N LEU A 39 -4.02 0.50 4.02
CA LEU A 39 -4.98 1.34 4.73
C LEU A 39 -4.30 1.98 5.95
N ASN A 40 -4.57 3.27 6.17
CA ASN A 40 -4.02 3.99 7.30
C ASN A 40 -4.67 3.56 8.62
N GLN A 41 -5.98 3.32 8.60
CA GLN A 41 -6.78 2.87 9.73
C GLN A 41 -7.68 1.71 9.28
N PRO A 42 -7.94 0.71 10.15
CA PRO A 42 -8.89 -0.34 9.85
C PRO A 42 -10.29 0.24 9.63
N LEU A 43 -11.02 -0.34 8.66
CA LEU A 43 -12.44 -0.05 8.48
C LEU A 43 -13.25 -0.66 9.64
N THR A 44 -14.38 -0.03 9.97
CA THR A 44 -15.26 -0.47 11.06
C THR A 44 -16.10 -1.68 10.68
N SER A 45 -16.59 -1.71 9.43
CA SER A 45 -17.39 -2.80 8.87
C SER A 45 -16.53 -3.79 8.10
N ARG A 46 -17.00 -5.05 8.01
CA ARG A 46 -16.35 -6.13 7.28
C ARG A 46 -16.32 -5.77 5.79
N VAL A 47 -15.18 -6.01 5.16
CA VAL A 47 -15.01 -5.79 3.72
C VAL A 47 -15.49 -7.01 2.95
N VAL A 48 -16.40 -6.79 2.00
CA VAL A 48 -16.96 -7.84 1.14
C VAL A 48 -16.36 -7.86 -0.25
N ASN A 49 -15.78 -6.76 -0.70
CA ASN A 49 -15.23 -6.67 -2.05
C ASN A 49 -14.10 -5.63 -2.12
N VAL A 50 -13.10 -5.92 -2.95
CA VAL A 50 -12.03 -4.99 -3.32
C VAL A 50 -11.90 -5.01 -4.84
N ASP A 51 -12.40 -3.95 -5.48
CA ASP A 51 -12.32 -3.78 -6.93
C ASP A 51 -11.10 -2.95 -7.31
N PHE A 52 -10.05 -3.60 -7.79
CA PHE A 52 -8.88 -2.91 -8.38
C PHE A 52 -9.17 -2.28 -9.74
N GLY A 53 -10.27 -2.67 -10.40
CA GLY A 53 -10.74 -2.17 -11.67
C GLY A 53 -9.86 -2.54 -12.88
N GLY A 54 -10.53 -2.89 -13.99
CA GLY A 54 -9.92 -2.89 -15.33
C GLY A 54 -9.97 -1.51 -15.97
N SER A 55 -8.96 -1.16 -16.79
CA SER A 55 -9.06 0.03 -17.65
C SER A 55 -10.19 -0.19 -18.66
N ARG A 56 -11.33 0.49 -18.53
CA ARG A 56 -12.38 0.39 -19.57
C ARG A 56 -11.83 0.90 -20.91
N LYS A 57 -12.05 0.05 -21.94
CA LYS A 57 -11.70 0.11 -23.37
C LYS A 57 -10.20 0.26 -23.68
N GLY A 58 -9.54 -0.91 -23.79
CA GLY A 58 -8.24 -1.06 -24.46
C GLY A 58 -7.00 -0.95 -23.56
N GLY A 59 -7.18 -0.83 -22.25
CA GLY A 59 -6.06 -0.84 -21.30
C GLY A 59 -5.90 -2.19 -20.61
N VAL A 60 -4.65 -2.58 -20.38
CA VAL A 60 -4.24 -3.79 -19.64
C VAL A 60 -4.92 -3.83 -18.27
N ASP A 61 -5.46 -4.99 -17.90
CA ASP A 61 -6.13 -5.18 -16.62
C ASP A 61 -5.11 -5.05 -15.47
N ARG A 62 -5.47 -4.37 -14.38
CA ARG A 62 -4.55 -4.17 -13.24
C ARG A 62 -4.24 -5.50 -12.56
N ALA A 63 -5.19 -6.42 -12.60
CA ALA A 63 -5.02 -7.82 -12.16
C ALA A 63 -4.08 -8.62 -13.09
N ASP A 64 -4.07 -8.30 -14.39
CA ASP A 64 -3.15 -8.93 -15.38
C ASP A 64 -1.74 -8.36 -15.36
N THR A 65 -1.46 -7.38 -14.49
CA THR A 65 -0.11 -6.80 -14.35
C THR A 65 0.80 -7.71 -13.50
N LYS A 66 0.77 -9.03 -13.76
CA LYS A 66 1.71 -10.01 -13.22
C LYS A 66 3.02 -9.89 -14.00
N VAL A 67 3.82 -8.87 -13.68
CA VAL A 67 5.15 -8.67 -14.28
C VAL A 67 6.14 -9.70 -13.75
N SER A 68 6.14 -10.88 -14.35
CA SER A 68 7.25 -11.83 -14.25
C SER A 68 8.33 -11.45 -15.27
N GLY A 69 9.50 -11.04 -14.78
CA GLY A 69 10.72 -10.90 -15.57
C GLY A 69 11.47 -9.57 -15.41
N ARG A 70 12.79 -9.68 -15.23
CA ARG A 70 13.81 -8.63 -15.02
C ARG A 70 13.95 -7.60 -16.17
N GLY A 71 13.00 -7.55 -17.11
CA GLY A 71 13.10 -6.79 -18.37
C GLY A 71 11.83 -6.09 -18.86
N LYS A 72 10.71 -6.12 -18.15
CA LYS A 72 9.49 -5.42 -18.61
C LYS A 72 9.41 -3.98 -18.06
N LYS A 73 10.07 -3.06 -18.77
CA LYS A 73 9.77 -1.62 -18.73
C LYS A 73 8.33 -1.40 -19.21
N GLY A 74 7.34 -1.29 -18.31
CA GLY A 74 5.96 -1.03 -18.71
C GLY A 74 4.87 -1.18 -17.64
N GLY A 75 5.21 -1.19 -16.34
CA GLY A 75 4.20 -1.16 -15.28
C GLY A 75 3.35 0.12 -15.34
N LEU A 76 2.10 0.04 -14.89
CA LEU A 76 1.20 1.20 -14.84
C LEU A 76 1.83 2.31 -13.98
N TYR A 77 2.00 3.49 -14.56
CA TYR A 77 2.52 4.64 -13.84
C TYR A 77 1.38 5.36 -13.10
N LEU A 78 1.42 5.35 -11.78
CA LEU A 78 0.45 6.00 -10.91
C LEU A 78 0.74 7.49 -10.81
N GLN A 79 -0.34 8.27 -10.86
CA GLN A 79 -0.38 9.67 -10.44
C GLN A 79 -1.01 9.75 -9.04
N PRO A 80 -0.79 10.82 -8.26
CA PRO A 80 -1.38 10.92 -6.91
C PRO A 80 -2.90 10.70 -6.87
N GLY A 81 -3.61 11.23 -7.88
CA GLY A 81 -5.07 11.06 -8.00
C GLY A 81 -5.53 9.71 -8.58
N THR A 82 -4.63 8.84 -9.05
CA THR A 82 -4.99 7.55 -9.65
C THR A 82 -5.71 6.69 -8.62
N ARG A 83 -6.94 6.28 -8.95
CA ARG A 83 -7.67 5.25 -8.18
C ARG A 83 -6.93 3.92 -8.33
N VAL A 84 -6.56 3.34 -7.19
CA VAL A 84 -5.93 2.02 -7.10
C VAL A 84 -7.00 0.94 -6.97
N CYS A 85 -7.95 1.11 -6.05
CA CYS A 85 -9.12 0.25 -5.90
C CYS A 85 -10.29 0.99 -5.26
N THR A 86 -11.45 0.34 -5.28
CA THR A 86 -12.62 0.67 -4.46
C THR A 86 -12.86 -0.49 -3.50
N ILE A 87 -13.10 -0.18 -2.23
CA ILE A 87 -13.39 -1.14 -1.16
C ILE A 87 -14.88 -1.01 -0.81
N GLU A 88 -15.60 -2.13 -0.73
CA GLU A 88 -17.01 -2.17 -0.35
C GLU A 88 -17.18 -2.97 0.94
N CYS A 89 -17.98 -2.44 1.85
CA CYS A 89 -18.26 -3.03 3.16
C CYS A 89 -19.68 -3.60 3.25
N GLU A 90 -19.90 -4.52 4.20
CA GLU A 90 -21.22 -5.13 4.46
C GLU A 90 -22.31 -4.11 4.84
N ASP A 91 -21.91 -2.99 5.44
CA ASP A 91 -22.83 -1.92 5.85
C ASP A 91 -23.21 -0.96 4.71
N GLY A 92 -22.74 -1.23 3.49
CA GLY A 92 -22.96 -0.38 2.31
C GLY A 92 -21.94 0.75 2.16
N THR A 93 -21.00 0.92 3.09
CA THR A 93 -19.93 1.91 2.97
C THR A 93 -19.01 1.55 1.80
N SER A 94 -18.62 2.56 1.02
CA SER A 94 -17.65 2.42 -0.07
C SER A 94 -16.50 3.40 0.09
N VAL A 95 -15.27 2.91 -0.02
CA VAL A 95 -14.04 3.68 0.15
C VAL A 95 -13.20 3.63 -1.12
N VAL A 96 -12.89 4.80 -1.68
CA VAL A 96 -11.99 4.91 -2.82
C VAL A 96 -10.55 5.03 -2.32
N VAL A 97 -9.70 4.10 -2.75
CA VAL A 97 -8.27 4.15 -2.46
C VAL A 97 -7.56 4.78 -3.65
N ARG A 98 -6.79 5.84 -3.38
CA ARG A 98 -5.96 6.52 -4.37
C ARG A 98 -4.49 6.32 -4.04
N ALA A 99 -3.64 6.43 -5.05
CA ALA A 99 -2.21 6.21 -4.89
C ALA A 99 -1.56 7.24 -3.97
N GLY A 100 -2.01 8.50 -4.00
CA GLY A 100 -1.50 9.62 -3.19
C GLY A 100 -0.05 10.02 -3.50
N VAL A 101 0.68 9.22 -4.28
CA VAL A 101 2.04 9.47 -4.74
C VAL A 101 2.19 9.10 -6.22
N GLN A 102 3.21 9.66 -6.85
CA GLN A 102 3.61 9.31 -8.21
C GLN A 102 4.63 8.16 -8.18
N GLY A 103 4.43 7.10 -8.97
CA GLY A 103 5.34 5.96 -9.00
C GLY A 103 4.90 4.84 -9.96
N SER A 104 5.74 3.84 -10.15
CA SER A 104 5.42 2.66 -10.95
C SER A 104 4.71 1.63 -10.07
N LEU A 105 3.49 1.23 -10.46
CA LEU A 105 2.80 0.09 -9.86
C LEU A 105 3.55 -1.19 -10.25
N VAL A 106 4.01 -1.93 -9.23
CA VAL A 106 4.72 -3.20 -9.40
C VAL A 106 3.75 -4.37 -9.34
N GLU A 107 2.85 -4.36 -8.34
CA GLU A 107 1.82 -5.37 -8.17
C GLU A 107 0.65 -4.82 -7.34
N VAL A 108 -0.52 -5.44 -7.50
CA VAL A 108 -1.67 -5.34 -6.59
C VAL A 108 -1.79 -6.65 -5.80
N ASN A 109 -2.39 -6.61 -4.61
CA ASN A 109 -2.59 -7.83 -3.82
C ASN A 109 -3.81 -8.62 -4.32
N ASP A 110 -3.56 -9.57 -5.23
CA ASP A 110 -4.57 -10.43 -5.83
C ASP A 110 -5.35 -11.28 -4.80
N ARG A 111 -4.77 -11.56 -3.64
CA ARG A 111 -5.45 -12.27 -2.53
C ARG A 111 -6.72 -11.58 -2.07
N LEU A 112 -6.84 -10.27 -2.26
CA LEU A 112 -8.03 -9.51 -1.87
C LEU A 112 -9.25 -9.80 -2.74
N PHE A 113 -9.10 -10.47 -3.89
CA PHE A 113 -10.24 -10.96 -4.67
C PHE A 113 -10.98 -12.08 -3.93
N ASP A 114 -10.23 -13.01 -3.34
CA ASP A 114 -10.80 -14.15 -2.61
C ASP A 114 -11.01 -13.84 -1.11
N ASN A 115 -10.16 -12.98 -0.54
CA ASN A 115 -10.14 -12.67 0.90
C ASN A 115 -10.11 -11.14 1.14
N PRO A 116 -11.17 -10.41 0.76
CA PRO A 116 -11.18 -8.95 0.77
C PRO A 116 -10.99 -8.35 2.16
N ASP A 117 -11.49 -9.01 3.21
CA ASP A 117 -11.39 -8.54 4.60
C ASP A 117 -9.97 -8.58 5.20
N LEU A 118 -8.99 -9.14 4.47
CA LEU A 118 -7.58 -9.01 4.84
C LEU A 118 -7.13 -7.54 4.89
N VAL A 119 -7.70 -6.67 4.04
CA VAL A 119 -7.36 -5.23 4.04
C VAL A 119 -7.68 -4.56 5.37
N ARG A 120 -8.68 -5.07 6.10
CA ARG A 120 -9.09 -4.59 7.43
C ARG A 120 -8.36 -5.32 8.56
N THR A 121 -8.24 -6.64 8.45
CA THR A 121 -7.73 -7.51 9.52
C THR A 121 -6.21 -7.61 9.57
N SER A 122 -5.52 -7.36 8.45
CA SER A 122 -4.07 -7.48 8.32
C SER A 122 -3.46 -6.42 7.38
N PRO A 123 -3.76 -5.12 7.54
CA PRO A 123 -3.47 -4.08 6.54
C PRO A 123 -1.98 -3.95 6.18
N GLU A 124 -1.08 -4.15 7.15
CA GLU A 124 0.37 -4.03 6.96
C GLU A 124 1.06 -5.35 6.59
N ASN A 125 0.31 -6.45 6.48
CA ASN A 125 0.84 -7.77 6.15
C ASN A 125 0.04 -8.41 5.00
N LEU A 126 -0.90 -9.31 5.27
CA LEU A 126 -1.62 -10.04 4.21
C LEU A 126 -2.62 -9.16 3.44
N GLY A 127 -2.97 -8.00 4.01
CA GLY A 127 -3.95 -7.05 3.52
C GLY A 127 -3.38 -5.80 2.87
N TYR A 128 -2.10 -5.80 2.47
CA TYR A 128 -1.57 -4.68 1.69
C TYR A 128 -2.36 -4.48 0.39
N ILE A 129 -2.34 -3.27 -0.16
CA ILE A 129 -3.14 -2.93 -1.34
C ILE A 129 -2.31 -3.12 -2.60
N CYS A 130 -1.15 -2.47 -2.66
CA CYS A 130 -0.24 -2.56 -3.80
C CYS A 130 1.20 -2.23 -3.43
N VAL A 131 2.13 -2.58 -4.33
CA VAL A 131 3.54 -2.20 -4.24
C VAL A 131 3.86 -1.17 -5.30
N ILE A 132 4.53 -0.10 -4.87
CA ILE A 132 4.95 1.03 -5.70
C ILE A 132 6.47 1.13 -5.63
N MET A 133 7.09 1.36 -6.79
CA MET A 133 8.51 1.67 -6.91
C MET A 133 8.73 2.99 -7.65
N TYR A 134 9.88 3.60 -7.40
CA TYR A 134 10.29 4.86 -8.00
C TYR A 134 11.48 4.65 -8.93
N GLY A 135 11.79 5.65 -9.77
CA GLY A 135 12.87 5.57 -10.75
C GLY A 135 14.22 5.26 -10.11
N ALA A 136 15.15 4.61 -10.81
CA ALA A 136 16.40 4.11 -10.22
C ALA A 136 17.25 5.16 -9.46
N GLN A 137 17.14 6.44 -9.85
CA GLN A 137 17.83 7.59 -9.27
C GLN A 137 17.05 8.22 -8.08
N HIS A 138 15.77 7.91 -7.94
CA HIS A 138 14.86 8.50 -6.96
C HIS A 138 14.23 7.38 -6.14
N ARG A 139 14.59 7.25 -4.85
CA ARG A 139 13.99 6.24 -3.95
C ARG A 139 12.75 6.74 -3.23
N LEU A 140 12.32 7.97 -3.49
CA LEU A 140 11.16 8.61 -2.89
C LEU A 140 10.25 9.16 -4.00
N PRO A 141 8.94 9.31 -3.74
CA PRO A 141 8.07 10.02 -4.65
C PRO A 141 8.46 11.50 -4.72
N ASN A 142 8.18 12.15 -5.85
CA ASN A 142 8.30 13.60 -5.98
C ASN A 142 7.40 14.28 -4.94
N GLY A 143 7.97 15.15 -4.11
CA GLY A 143 7.25 15.81 -3.01
C GLY A 143 7.16 15.00 -1.70
N GLY A 144 7.69 13.77 -1.67
CA GLY A 144 7.67 12.91 -0.47
C GLY A 144 6.30 12.29 -0.18
N PHE A 145 6.21 11.54 0.91
CA PHE A 145 4.97 10.89 1.34
C PHE A 145 4.08 11.83 2.14
N GLY A 146 4.64 12.40 3.21
CA GLY A 146 3.95 13.09 4.29
C GLY A 146 4.71 12.86 5.60
N LYS A 147 4.04 13.06 6.74
CA LYS A 147 4.64 12.90 8.07
C LYS A 147 5.02 11.44 8.33
N GLU A 148 6.23 11.19 8.84
CA GLU A 148 6.64 9.88 9.36
C GLU A 148 5.87 9.58 10.65
N PHE A 149 5.27 8.40 10.75
CA PHE A 149 4.65 7.92 11.97
C PHE A 149 5.73 7.43 12.97
N PRO A 150 5.47 7.49 14.28
CA PRO A 150 6.38 6.93 15.27
C PRO A 150 6.65 5.45 15.01
N LYS A 151 7.91 5.03 15.22
CA LYS A 151 8.27 3.61 15.10
C LYS A 151 7.64 2.79 16.23
N LYS A 152 7.29 1.54 15.92
CA LYS A 152 6.83 0.54 16.89
C LYS A 152 8.06 -0.08 17.58
N TYR A 153 8.16 0.09 18.89
CA TYR A 153 9.24 -0.47 19.72
C TYR A 153 8.66 -1.44 20.76
N VAL A 154 9.47 -2.43 21.16
CA VAL A 154 9.15 -3.33 22.28
C VAL A 154 10.15 -3.09 23.41
N GLN A 155 9.65 -3.01 24.64
CA GLN A 155 10.48 -3.07 25.83
C GLN A 155 10.71 -4.54 26.17
N ILE A 156 11.96 -4.99 26.13
CA ILE A 156 12.33 -6.33 26.61
C ILE A 156 12.70 -6.18 28.08
N GLN A 157 11.88 -6.75 28.98
CA GLN A 157 12.27 -6.99 30.37
C GLN A 157 13.27 -8.14 30.38
N MET A 158 14.41 -7.92 31.03
CA MET A 158 15.36 -8.97 31.32
C MET A 158 14.94 -9.56 32.66
N ASP A 159 14.49 -10.81 32.66
CA ASP A 159 14.39 -11.58 33.89
C ASP A 159 15.83 -11.94 34.31
N GLU A 160 16.21 -11.60 35.54
CA GLU A 160 17.50 -11.96 36.16
C GLU A 160 17.60 -13.45 36.47
#